data_AF-A0A4R3A1J0-F1
#
_entry.id   AF-A0A4R3A1J0-F1
#
_cell.length_a   1.000
_cell.length_b   1.000
_cell.length_c   1.000
_cell.angle_alpha   90.00
_cell.angle_beta   90.00
_cell.angle_gamma   90.00
#
_symmetry.space_group_name_H-M   'P 1'
#
loop_
_entity.id
_entity.type
_entity.pdbx_description
1 polymer ?
#
loop_
_entity_poly.entity_id
_entity_poly.type
_entity_poly.pdbx_seq_one_letter_code
_entity_poly.pdbx_strand_id
1 'polypeptide(L)' 'MIATSCFEIADYIESPADMLEYLEMAMEGENPDVFITALGHVAEAWQKCEKKNQAPAVD' A
#
# COMPACT_ATOMS: atom_id res chain seq x y z
N MET A 1 -18.51 -12.64 -18.72
CA MET A 1 -17.75 -12.95 -17.48
C MET A 1 -17.57 -11.65 -16.74
N ILE A 2 -17.99 -11.58 -15.48
CA ILE A 2 -17.70 -10.42 -14.62
C ILE A 2 -16.28 -10.64 -14.13
N ALA A 3 -15.36 -9.74 -14.51
CA ALA A 3 -14.00 -9.75 -13.96
C ALA A 3 -14.08 -9.16 -12.54
N THR A 4 -13.95 -10.00 -11.51
CA THR A 4 -13.67 -9.53 -10.15
C THR A 4 -12.17 -9.23 -10.09
N SER A 5 -11.79 -7.98 -9.87
CA SER A 5 -10.39 -7.69 -9.51
C SER A 5 -10.09 -8.33 -8.15
N CYS A 6 -8.90 -8.88 -7.99
CA CYS A 6 -8.44 -9.27 -6.66
C CYS A 6 -8.43 -8.03 -5.76
N PHE A 7 -8.89 -8.19 -4.52
CA PHE A 7 -8.82 -7.12 -3.53
C PHE A 7 -7.39 -7.03 -3.02
N GLU A 8 -6.71 -5.92 -3.30
CA GLU A 8 -5.34 -5.66 -2.85
C GLU A 8 -5.33 -4.47 -1.88
N ILE A 9 -4.85 -4.67 -0.65
CA ILE A 9 -4.82 -3.63 0.40
C ILE A 9 -4.03 -2.40 -0.06
N ALA A 10 -2.96 -2.62 -0.85
CA ALA A 10 -2.13 -1.56 -1.41
C ALA A 10 -2.90 -0.57 -2.32
N ASP A 11 -4.06 -0.94 -2.85
CA ASP A 11 -4.89 -0.03 -3.67
C ASP A 11 -5.59 1.05 -2.84
N TYR A 12 -5.61 0.91 -1.51
CA TYR A 12 -6.28 1.82 -0.57
C TYR A 12 -5.31 2.62 0.29
N ILE A 13 -4.00 2.43 0.13
CA ILE A 13 -2.95 3.20 0.82
C ILE A 13 -2.43 4.26 -0.16
N GLU A 14 -2.86 5.51 0.00
CA GLU A 14 -2.69 6.54 -1.03
C GLU A 14 -1.59 7.56 -0.72
N SER A 15 -1.26 7.73 0.57
CA SER A 15 -0.31 8.75 1.01
C SER A 15 0.73 8.19 2.00
N PRO A 16 1.87 8.90 2.18
CA PRO A 16 2.83 8.54 3.22
C PRO A 16 2.25 8.54 4.64
N ALA A 17 1.22 9.36 4.90
CA ALA A 17 0.54 9.39 6.20
C ALA A 17 -0.25 8.09 6.43
N ASP A 18 -0.99 7.60 5.42
CA ASP A 18 -1.74 6.34 5.51
C ASP A 18 -0.79 5.15 5.68
N MET A 19 0.38 5.18 5.03
CA MET A 19 1.42 4.16 5.19
C MET A 19 1.93 4.08 6.63
N LEU A 20 2.18 5.24 7.26
CA LEU A 20 2.64 5.31 8.63
C LEU A 20 1.58 4.79 9.60
N GLU A 21 0.35 5.29 9.50
CA GLU A 21 -0.78 4.86 10.34
C GLU A 21 -1.02 3.35 10.24
N TYR A 22 -0.96 2.81 9.02
CA TYR A 22 -1.11 1.37 8.80
C TYR A 22 -0.03 0.53 9.48
N LEU A 23 1.23 0.99 9.46
CA LEU A 23 2.33 0.32 10.16
C LEU A 23 2.22 0.44 11.68
N GLU A 24 1.80 1.59 12.19
CA GLU A 24 1.57 1.81 13.62
C GLU A 24 0.50 0.85 14.16
N MET A 25 -0.64 0.73 13.46
CA MET A 25 -1.68 -0.25 13.79
C MET A 25 -1.16 -1.69 13.77
N ALA A 26 -0.29 -2.04 12.81
CA ALA A 26 0.28 -3.37 12.70
C ALA A 26 1.22 -3.73 13.87
N MET A 27 1.75 -2.72 14.58
CA MET A 27 2.62 -2.91 15.74
C MET A 27 1.84 -3.16 17.05
N GLU A 28 0.56 -2.76 17.13
CA GLU A 28 -0.23 -2.85 18.37
C GLU A 28 -0.48 -4.29 18.84
N GLY A 29 -0.42 -5.26 17.92
CA GLY A 29 -0.74 -6.67 18.21
C GLY A 29 0.44 -7.53 18.70
N GLU A 30 1.65 -6.97 18.84
CA GLU A 30 2.90 -7.70 19.15
C GLU A 30 3.17 -8.96 18.29
N ASN A 31 2.45 -9.14 17.18
CA ASN A 31 2.64 -10.24 16.24
C ASN A 31 3.54 -9.78 15.08
N PRO A 32 4.79 -10.27 15.00
CA PRO A 32 5.72 -9.84 13.97
C PRO A 32 5.25 -10.18 12.55
N ASP A 33 4.47 -11.25 12.36
CA ASP A 33 3.96 -11.65 11.05
C ASP A 33 2.99 -10.60 10.47
N VAL A 34 2.20 -9.96 11.35
CA VAL A 34 1.26 -8.89 10.97
C VAL A 34 2.03 -7.67 10.49
N PHE A 35 3.07 -7.27 11.23
CA PHE A 35 3.93 -6.14 10.84
C PHE A 35 4.69 -6.41 9.54
N ILE A 36 5.25 -7.60 9.35
CA ILE A 36 5.93 -8.00 8.13
C ILE A 36 4.98 -7.99 6.93
N THR A 37 3.74 -8.47 7.11
CA THR A 37 2.71 -8.43 6.08
C THR A 37 2.36 -6.99 5.72
N ALA A 38 2.18 -6.12 6.71
CA ALA A 38 1.88 -4.70 6.50
C ALA A 38 3.00 -3.96 5.74
N LEU A 39 4.27 -4.27 6.02
CA LEU A 39 5.40 -3.77 5.25
C LEU A 39 5.32 -4.14 3.76
N GLY A 40 4.88 -5.36 3.44
CA GLY A 40 4.66 -5.81 2.07
C GLY A 40 3.61 -4.95 1.34
N HIS A 41 2.48 -4.68 2.00
CA HIS A 41 1.44 -3.82 1.42
C HIS A 41 1.92 -2.37 1.22
N VAL A 42 2.66 -1.81 2.17
CA VAL A 42 3.22 -0.46 2.06
C VAL A 42 4.24 -0.36 0.92
N ALA A 43 5.10 -1.36 0.75
CA ALA A 43 6.07 -1.39 -0.33
C ALA A 43 5.37 -1.40 -1.71
N GLU A 44 4.29 -2.18 -1.86
CA GLU A 44 3.50 -2.19 -3.08
C GLU A 44 2.78 -0.85 -3.32
N ALA A 45 2.19 -0.27 -2.28
CA ALA A 45 1.52 1.03 -2.36
C ALA A 45 2.50 2.16 -2.75
N TRP A 46 3.70 2.18 -2.16
CA TRP A 46 4.74 3.13 -2.51
C TRP A 46 5.16 2.98 -3.98
N GLN A 47 5.43 1.76 -4.43
CA GLN A 47 5.77 1.52 -5.84
C GLN A 47 4.67 2.02 -6.80
N LYS A 48 3.39 1.85 -6.43
CA LYS A 48 2.25 2.36 -7.21
C LYS A 48 2.22 3.90 -7.24
N CYS A 49 2.49 4.56 -6.12
CA CYS A 49 2.56 6.02 -6.04
C CYS A 49 3.72 6.60 -6.87
N GLU A 50 4.88 5.94 -6.89
CA GLU A 50 6.00 6.36 -7.75
C GLU A 50 5.66 6.28 -9.24
N LYS A 51 4.96 5.22 -9.67
CA LYS A 51 4.50 5.07 -11.06
C LYS A 51 3.51 6.16 -11.47
N LYS A 52 2.61 6.59 -10.57
CA LYS A 52 1.69 7.71 -10.84
C LYS A 52 2.44 9.02 -11.09
N ASN A 53 3.54 9.25 -10.39
CA ASN A 53 4.36 10.46 -10.51
C ASN A 53 5.32 10.45 -11.71
N GLN A 54 5.37 9.35 -12.48
CA GLN A 54 6.22 9.20 -13.65
C GLN A 54 5.45 9.15 -14.98
N ALA A 55 4.14 9.44 -14.95
CA ALA A 55 3.39 9.70 -16.18
C ALA A 55 4.05 10.87 -16.92
N PRO A 56 4.35 10.74 -18.23
CA PRO A 56 4.97 11.83 -18.97
C PRO A 56 4.05 13.05 -18.90
N ALA A 57 4.61 14.19 -18.52
CA ALA A 57 3.98 15.47 -18.82
C ALA A 57 3.71 15.49 -20.33
N VAL A 58 2.44 15.39 -20.70
CA VAL A 58 2.01 15.58 -22.08
C VAL A 58 2.08 17.08 -22.32
N ASP A 59 2.96 17.50 -23.24
CA ASP A 59 3.05 18.86 -23.77
C ASP A 59 1.71 19.33 -24.38
#